data_AF-A0A0G4PU10-F1
#
_entry.id   AF-A0A0G4PU10-F1
#
_cell.length_a   1.000
_cell.length_b   1.000
_cell.length_c   1.000
_cell.angle_alpha   90.00
_cell.angle_beta   90.00
_cell.angle_gamma   90.00
#
_symmetry.space_group_name_H-M   'P 1'
#
loop_
_entity.id
_entity.type
_entity.pdbx_description
1 polymer ?
#
loop_
_entity_poly.entity_id
_entity_poly.type
_entity_poly.pdbx_seq_one_letter_code
_entity_poly.pdbx_strand_id
1 'polypeptide(L)'
;MASFARSTLLRQTLAPRAPFLQKNVGVSQVVAFHASAKKQILPPLPQTVQGTMNDPAPIPETHPSEGSYHWSFERLVCVGLVPLTFAPFAAGSLNPVMDAILCSLIVAHSHIGFQAAIVDYFPPSRVPKFRTTCNWLLRAFTLTTAVGLYEFETNDVGVTEALRRIWTA
;
A
#
# COMPACT_ATOMS: atom_id res chain seq x y z
N MET A 1 5.36 12.21 -95.79
CA MET A 1 6.00 10.98 -96.30
C MET A 1 7.27 10.74 -95.49
N ALA A 2 7.43 9.51 -94.94
CA ALA A 2 8.64 8.82 -94.43
C ALA A 2 9.59 9.59 -93.48
N SER A 3 9.81 9.19 -92.21
CA SER A 3 10.59 8.02 -91.71
C SER A 3 12.02 7.99 -92.30
N PHE A 4 13.14 7.84 -91.58
CA PHE A 4 13.61 6.74 -90.70
C PHE A 4 14.76 7.28 -89.79
N ALA A 5 14.82 7.00 -88.47
CA ALA A 5 15.58 5.91 -87.81
C ALA A 5 17.07 5.83 -88.23
N ARG A 6 18.12 5.81 -87.38
CA ARG A 6 18.39 4.97 -86.19
C ARG A 6 19.68 5.42 -85.44
N SER A 7 19.61 5.40 -84.10
CA SER A 7 20.53 4.87 -83.06
C SER A 7 22.04 4.64 -83.30
N THR A 8 22.87 5.05 -82.33
CA THR A 8 23.96 4.21 -81.80
C THR A 8 24.34 4.61 -80.36
N LEU A 9 24.40 3.60 -79.50
CA LEU A 9 24.81 3.62 -78.09
C LEU A 9 26.32 3.84 -77.98
N LEU A 10 26.80 4.61 -76.99
CA LEU A 10 27.94 4.16 -76.19
C LEU A 10 28.15 4.97 -74.90
N ARG A 11 28.23 4.19 -73.82
CA ARG A 11 29.09 4.35 -72.64
C ARG A 11 28.56 5.09 -71.41
N GLN A 12 28.07 4.27 -70.47
CA GLN A 12 28.13 4.48 -69.03
C GLN A 12 29.53 4.94 -68.58
N THR A 13 29.58 5.97 -67.73
CA THR A 13 30.53 5.99 -66.63
C THR A 13 29.73 6.08 -65.32
N LEU A 14 29.96 5.09 -64.47
CA LEU A 14 29.44 4.96 -63.13
C LEU A 14 30.12 5.99 -62.22
N ALA A 15 29.33 6.82 -61.54
CA ALA A 15 29.74 7.39 -60.26
C ALA A 15 28.60 7.08 -59.27
N PRO A 16 28.78 6.15 -58.32
CA PRO A 16 27.82 6.01 -57.25
C PRO A 16 27.90 7.28 -56.39
N ARG A 17 26.85 8.12 -56.47
CA ARG A 17 26.57 9.06 -55.40
C ARG A 17 26.45 8.24 -54.13
N ALA A 18 27.40 8.41 -53.22
CA ALA A 18 27.33 7.84 -51.89
C ALA A 18 25.94 8.14 -51.32
N PRO A 19 25.18 7.14 -50.85
CA PRO A 19 24.05 7.46 -50.01
C PRO A 19 24.66 8.17 -48.80
N PHE A 20 24.17 9.38 -48.53
CA PHE A 20 24.32 9.96 -47.21
C PHE A 20 24.01 8.85 -46.22
N LEU A 21 25.01 8.51 -45.40
CA LEU A 21 24.85 7.64 -44.27
C LEU A 21 23.72 8.28 -43.44
N GLN A 22 22.49 7.78 -43.60
CA GLN A 22 21.44 7.95 -42.60
C GLN A 22 21.99 7.20 -41.40
N LYS A 23 22.82 7.91 -40.63
CA LYS A 23 23.17 7.56 -39.28
C LYS A 23 21.81 7.46 -38.62
N ASN A 24 21.34 6.22 -38.43
CA ASN A 24 20.28 5.90 -37.51
C ASN A 24 20.59 6.76 -36.28
N VAL A 25 19.79 7.78 -36.04
CA VAL A 25 19.80 8.53 -34.80
C VAL A 25 19.28 7.51 -33.81
N GLY A 26 20.22 6.67 -33.37
CA GLY A 26 20.04 5.69 -32.34
C GLY A 26 19.47 6.46 -31.19
N VAL A 27 18.25 6.05 -30.83
CA VAL A 27 17.72 6.05 -29.50
C VAL A 27 18.26 7.23 -28.68
N SER A 28 17.46 8.29 -28.55
CA SER A 28 17.54 9.08 -27.32
C SER A 28 17.21 8.13 -26.17
N GLN A 29 18.21 7.35 -25.76
CA GLN A 29 18.26 6.69 -24.47
C GLN A 29 18.34 7.88 -23.52
N VAL A 30 17.18 8.44 -23.21
CA VAL A 30 17.02 9.18 -21.97
C VAL A 30 17.43 8.17 -20.91
N VAL A 31 18.69 8.23 -20.50
CA VAL A 31 19.21 7.48 -19.37
C VAL A 31 18.56 8.12 -18.15
N ALA A 32 17.31 7.72 -17.91
CA ALA A 32 16.69 7.93 -16.62
C ALA A 32 17.52 7.12 -15.64
N PHE A 33 18.18 7.78 -14.69
CA PHE A 33 18.91 7.15 -13.58
C PHE A 33 17.98 6.37 -12.61
N HIS A 34 16.86 5.85 -13.10
CA HIS A 34 15.97 4.96 -12.39
C HIS A 34 16.16 3.54 -12.94
N ALA A 35 17.04 2.78 -12.31
CA ALA A 35 17.27 1.36 -12.63
C ALA A 35 16.07 0.45 -12.28
N SER A 36 14.98 1.00 -11.74
CA SER A 36 13.77 0.25 -11.40
C SER A 36 12.66 0.51 -12.41
N ALA A 37 12.03 -0.56 -12.90
CA ALA A 37 10.86 -0.48 -13.76
C ALA A 37 9.71 0.27 -13.05
N LYS A 38 9.16 1.30 -13.69
CA LYS A 38 8.04 2.08 -13.14
C LYS A 38 6.77 1.22 -13.09
N LYS A 39 6.48 0.61 -11.93
CA LYS A 39 5.20 -0.07 -11.70
C LYS A 39 4.16 0.93 -11.18
N GLN A 40 3.30 1.41 -12.06
CA GLN A 40 2.20 2.31 -11.66
C GLN A 40 1.04 1.52 -11.07
N ILE A 41 1.10 1.27 -9.76
CA ILE A 41 -0.03 0.73 -9.01
C ILE A 41 -1.05 1.88 -8.84
N LEU A 42 -2.28 1.67 -9.29
CA LEU A 42 -3.37 2.67 -9.27
C LEU A 42 -3.01 4.00 -9.97
N PRO A 43 -2.85 4.03 -11.31
CA PRO A 43 -2.61 5.28 -12.03
C PRO A 43 -3.76 6.28 -11.77
N PRO A 44 -3.51 7.60 -11.86
CA PRO A 44 -4.55 8.60 -11.64
C PRO A 44 -5.74 8.36 -12.59
N LEU A 45 -6.96 8.54 -12.06
CA LEU A 45 -8.16 8.49 -12.90
C LEU A 45 -8.18 9.69 -13.86
N PRO A 46 -8.91 9.60 -14.98
CA PRO A 46 -9.22 10.75 -15.81
C PRO A 46 -9.82 11.89 -14.95
N GLN A 47 -9.35 13.12 -15.16
CA GLN A 47 -9.90 14.28 -14.47
C GLN A 47 -11.25 14.64 -15.10
N THR A 48 -12.34 14.35 -14.39
CA THR A 48 -13.70 14.65 -14.82
C THR A 48 -14.37 15.57 -13.81
N VAL A 49 -15.05 16.63 -14.28
CA VAL A 49 -15.91 17.44 -13.42
C VAL A 49 -17.18 16.64 -13.13
N GLN A 50 -17.44 16.40 -11.84
CA GLN A 50 -18.69 15.79 -11.38
C GLN A 50 -19.67 16.93 -11.08
N GLY A 51 -20.73 17.07 -11.88
CA GLY A 51 -21.65 18.22 -11.81
C GLY A 51 -21.24 19.36 -12.74
N THR A 52 -21.60 20.59 -12.38
CA THR A 52 -21.25 21.83 -13.08
C THR A 52 -20.10 22.57 -12.39
N MET A 53 -19.52 23.56 -13.07
CA MET A 53 -18.43 24.39 -12.51
C MET A 53 -18.85 25.19 -11.26
N ASN A 54 -20.15 25.43 -11.08
CA ASN A 54 -20.69 26.21 -9.97
C ASN A 54 -21.25 25.33 -8.84
N ASP A 55 -21.26 24.01 -9.01
CA ASP A 55 -21.77 23.12 -7.97
C ASP A 55 -20.71 22.91 -6.87
N PRO A 56 -21.09 23.01 -5.59
CA PRO A 56 -20.17 22.72 -4.50
C PRO A 56 -19.77 21.25 -4.50
N ALA A 57 -18.56 20.96 -4.05
CA ALA A 57 -18.12 19.57 -3.87
C ALA A 57 -19.06 18.84 -2.89
N PRO A 58 -19.42 17.57 -3.16
CA PRO A 58 -20.29 16.82 -2.27
C PRO A 58 -19.62 16.64 -0.91
N ILE A 59 -20.34 17.02 0.15
CA ILE A 59 -19.89 16.85 1.53
C ILE A 59 -20.37 15.48 2.00
N PRO A 60 -19.49 14.56 2.42
CA PRO A 60 -19.91 13.28 2.96
C PRO A 60 -20.65 13.47 4.28
N GLU A 61 -21.61 12.59 4.57
CA GLU A 61 -22.31 12.59 5.86
C GLU A 61 -21.32 12.34 7.00
N THR A 62 -21.35 13.22 8.00
CA THR A 62 -20.44 13.14 9.15
C THR A 62 -21.05 12.26 10.25
N HIS A 63 -20.29 11.31 10.78
CA HIS A 63 -20.69 10.52 11.95
C HIS A 63 -19.60 10.54 13.03
N PRO A 64 -19.92 10.84 14.31
CA PRO A 64 -18.92 10.94 15.38
C PRO A 64 -18.10 9.67 15.61
N SER A 65 -18.67 8.49 15.34
CA SER A 65 -17.95 7.21 15.47
C SER A 65 -16.85 7.02 14.44
N GLU A 66 -16.85 7.79 13.34
CA GLU A 66 -15.80 7.78 12.32
C GLU A 66 -14.80 8.93 12.51
N GLY A 67 -15.05 9.80 13.51
CA GLY A 67 -14.28 11.01 13.77
C GLY A 67 -13.85 11.12 15.23
N SER A 68 -14.50 12.03 15.96
CA SER A 68 -14.07 12.43 17.32
C SER A 68 -14.06 11.30 18.33
N TYR A 69 -15.06 10.40 18.32
CA TYR A 69 -15.11 9.27 19.25
C TYR A 69 -14.05 8.23 18.94
N HIS A 70 -13.85 7.93 17.66
CA HIS A 70 -12.79 7.02 17.22
C HIS A 70 -11.41 7.53 17.64
N TRP A 71 -11.12 8.80 17.36
CA TRP A 71 -9.85 9.43 17.74
C TRP A 71 -9.62 9.38 19.25
N SER A 72 -10.63 9.74 20.05
CA SER A 72 -10.51 9.75 21.52
C SER A 72 -10.28 8.34 22.07
N PHE A 73 -10.99 7.35 21.53
CA PHE A 73 -10.83 5.95 21.90
C PHE A 73 -9.43 5.42 21.60
N GLU A 74 -8.90 5.69 20.39
CA GLU A 74 -7.54 5.33 20.03
C GLU A 74 -6.51 5.93 20.98
N ARG A 75 -6.65 7.22 21.32
CA ARG A 75 -5.71 7.88 22.24
C ARG A 75 -5.76 7.24 23.63
N LEU A 76 -6.95 6.89 24.11
CA LEU A 76 -7.13 6.20 25.39
C LEU A 76 -6.42 4.83 25.38
N VAL A 77 -6.60 4.03 24.33
CA VAL A 77 -5.93 2.73 24.18
C VAL A 77 -4.41 2.91 24.18
N CYS A 78 -3.88 3.87 23.42
CA CYS A 78 -2.44 4.16 23.39
C CYS A 78 -1.91 4.61 24.75
N VAL A 79 -2.60 5.53 25.43
CA VAL A 79 -2.19 6.01 26.76
C VAL A 79 -2.23 4.87 27.79
N GLY A 80 -3.21 3.97 27.72
CA GLY A 80 -3.28 2.80 28.59
C GLY A 80 -2.17 1.78 28.34
N LEU A 81 -1.74 1.60 27.09
CA LEU A 81 -0.65 0.67 26.73
C LEU A 81 0.71 1.09 27.27
N VAL A 82 0.99 2.40 27.34
CA VAL A 82 2.29 2.91 27.81
C VAL A 82 2.68 2.34 29.17
N PRO A 83 1.93 2.54 30.28
CA PRO A 83 2.33 1.98 31.58
C PRO A 83 2.31 0.44 31.60
N LEU A 84 1.40 -0.21 30.87
CA LEU A 84 1.29 -1.68 30.86
C LEU A 84 2.47 -2.35 30.15
N THR A 85 3.07 -1.70 29.16
CA THR A 85 4.28 -2.20 28.49
C THR A 85 5.53 -2.01 29.35
N PHE A 86 5.56 -1.00 30.24
CA PHE A 86 6.65 -0.81 31.19
C PHE A 86 6.53 -1.65 32.46
N ALA A 87 5.32 -1.97 32.90
CA ALA A 87 5.07 -2.69 34.16
C ALA A 87 5.87 -4.01 34.31
N PRO A 88 6.02 -4.86 33.27
CA PRO A 88 6.78 -6.09 33.41
C PRO A 88 8.27 -5.89 33.72
N PHE A 89 8.84 -4.75 33.30
CA PHE A 89 10.25 -4.43 33.57
C PHE A 89 10.50 -4.00 35.01
N ALA A 90 9.48 -3.47 35.70
CA ALA A 90 9.59 -3.06 37.10
C ALA A 90 9.18 -4.16 38.08
N ALA A 91 8.16 -4.95 37.74
CA ALA A 91 7.56 -5.93 38.64
C ALA A 91 7.85 -7.40 38.27
N GLY A 92 8.47 -7.68 37.12
CA GLY A 92 8.60 -9.03 36.58
C GLY A 92 7.36 -9.47 35.80
N SER A 93 7.03 -10.76 35.81
CA SER A 93 5.81 -11.25 35.14
C SER A 93 4.54 -10.61 35.72
N LEU A 94 3.58 -10.26 34.86
CA LEU A 94 2.31 -9.68 35.30
C LEU A 94 1.40 -10.76 35.88
N ASN A 95 0.45 -10.35 36.72
CA ASN A 95 -0.64 -11.26 37.09
C ASN A 95 -1.54 -11.53 35.87
N PRO A 96 -2.24 -12.67 35.80
CA PRO A 96 -3.02 -13.06 34.62
C PRO A 96 -4.07 -12.02 34.18
N VAL A 97 -4.65 -11.27 35.12
CA VAL A 97 -5.64 -10.23 34.79
C VAL A 97 -4.97 -9.05 34.07
N MET A 98 -3.82 -8.59 34.58
CA MET A 98 -3.07 -7.49 33.97
C MET A 98 -2.45 -7.89 32.63
N ASP A 99 -2.00 -9.14 32.50
CA ASP A 99 -1.51 -9.67 31.23
C ASP A 99 -2.64 -9.79 30.19
N ALA A 100 -3.82 -10.26 30.59
CA ALA A 100 -5.01 -10.27 29.73
C ALA A 100 -5.45 -8.85 29.31
N ILE A 101 -5.34 -7.85 30.19
CA ILE A 101 -5.61 -6.45 29.85
C ILE A 101 -4.58 -5.93 28.84
N LEU A 102 -3.29 -6.19 29.06
CA LEU A 102 -2.22 -5.85 28.13
C LEU A 102 -2.48 -6.47 26.75
N CYS A 103 -2.75 -7.77 26.70
CA CYS A 103 -3.08 -8.50 25.49
C CYS A 103 -4.30 -7.90 24.76
N SER A 104 -5.38 -7.62 25.49
CA SER A 104 -6.60 -7.05 24.91
C SER A 104 -6.36 -5.67 24.29
N LEU A 105 -5.60 -4.81 24.97
CA LEU A 105 -5.25 -3.49 24.46
C LEU A 105 -4.30 -3.57 23.26
N ILE A 106 -3.35 -4.50 23.24
CA ILE A 106 -2.48 -4.75 22.08
C ILE A 106 -3.31 -5.17 20.86
N VAL A 107 -4.26 -6.09 21.04
CA VAL A 107 -5.15 -6.53 19.96
C VAL A 107 -6.00 -5.37 19.45
N ALA A 108 -6.60 -4.59 20.34
CA ALA A 108 -7.40 -3.42 19.96
C ALA A 108 -6.56 -2.38 19.21
N HIS A 109 -5.39 -2.01 19.73
CA HIS A 109 -4.47 -1.06 19.09
C HIS A 109 -4.04 -1.54 17.70
N SER A 110 -3.70 -2.82 17.57
CA SER A 110 -3.29 -3.42 16.30
C SER A 110 -4.43 -3.44 15.29
N HIS A 111 -5.64 -3.81 15.71
CA HIS A 111 -6.82 -3.80 14.85
C HIS A 111 -7.06 -2.42 14.23
N ILE A 112 -7.06 -1.38 15.06
CA ILE A 112 -7.32 -0.01 14.61
C ILE A 112 -6.18 0.48 13.71
N GLY A 113 -4.92 0.20 14.06
CA GLY A 113 -3.76 0.57 13.25
C GLY A 113 -3.78 -0.07 11.85
N PHE A 114 -4.10 -1.37 11.76
CA PHE A 114 -4.25 -2.03 10.47
C PHE A 114 -5.48 -1.54 9.70
N GLN A 115 -6.58 -1.23 10.38
CA GLN A 115 -7.76 -0.65 9.74
C GLN A 115 -7.42 0.72 9.13
N ALA A 116 -6.68 1.57 9.83
CA ALA A 116 -6.20 2.86 9.30
C ALA A 116 -5.34 2.67 8.05
N ALA A 117 -4.38 1.73 8.07
CA ALA A 117 -3.58 1.41 6.89
C ALA A 117 -4.44 0.93 5.71
N ILE A 118 -5.45 0.09 5.95
CA ILE A 118 -6.40 -0.33 4.90
C ILE A 118 -7.18 0.87 4.36
N VAL A 119 -7.61 1.77 5.24
CA VAL A 119 -8.37 2.97 4.88
C VAL A 119 -7.58 3.86 3.92
N ASP A 120 -6.30 4.10 4.25
CA ASP A 120 -5.42 5.02 3.54
C ASP A 120 -4.96 4.46 2.18
N TYR A 121 -4.58 3.18 2.12
CA TYR A 121 -3.96 2.61 0.92
C TYR A 121 -4.96 1.97 -0.06
N PHE A 122 -6.16 1.59 0.38
CA PHE A 122 -7.15 0.93 -0.46
C PHE A 122 -8.44 1.76 -0.59
N PRO A 123 -8.45 2.79 -1.44
CA PRO A 123 -9.60 3.68 -1.56
C PRO A 123 -10.84 2.93 -2.11
N PRO A 124 -12.02 3.14 -1.50
CA PRO A 124 -13.24 2.41 -1.85
C PRO A 124 -13.71 2.70 -3.29
N SER A 125 -13.43 3.89 -3.82
CA SER A 125 -13.77 4.27 -5.19
C SER A 125 -12.92 3.55 -6.26
N ARG A 126 -11.75 3.01 -5.89
CA ARG A 126 -10.82 2.35 -6.83
C ARG A 126 -10.81 0.83 -6.69
N VAL A 127 -10.80 0.33 -5.46
CA VAL A 127 -10.57 -1.09 -5.15
C VAL A 127 -11.55 -1.63 -4.09
N PRO A 128 -12.88 -1.46 -4.29
CA PRO A 128 -13.87 -1.77 -3.25
C PRO A 128 -13.84 -3.23 -2.81
N LYS A 129 -13.74 -4.17 -3.76
CA LYS A 129 -13.70 -5.61 -3.46
C LYS A 129 -12.48 -6.00 -2.62
N PHE A 130 -11.30 -5.51 -3.02
CA PHE A 130 -10.05 -5.80 -2.33
C PHE A 130 -10.06 -5.21 -0.91
N ARG A 131 -10.50 -3.96 -0.77
CA ARG A 131 -10.69 -3.32 0.54
C ARG A 131 -11.63 -4.15 1.43
N THR A 132 -12.75 -4.62 0.92
CA THR A 132 -13.70 -5.45 1.67
C THR A 132 -13.06 -6.78 2.11
N THR A 133 -12.31 -7.44 1.23
CA THR A 133 -11.55 -8.65 1.57
C THR A 133 -10.54 -8.38 2.68
N CYS A 134 -9.75 -7.30 2.59
CA CYS A 134 -8.80 -6.93 3.64
C CYS A 134 -9.47 -6.67 4.99
N ASN A 135 -10.63 -6.02 5.01
CA ASN A 135 -11.38 -5.78 6.25
C ASN A 135 -11.88 -7.08 6.89
N TRP A 136 -12.41 -8.01 6.10
CA TRP A 136 -12.82 -9.32 6.61
C TRP A 136 -11.65 -10.14 7.11
N LEU A 137 -10.54 -10.11 6.38
CA LEU A 137 -9.31 -10.77 6.78
C LEU A 137 -8.78 -10.19 8.10
N LEU A 138 -8.77 -8.86 8.24
CA LEU A 138 -8.38 -8.19 9.48
C LEU A 138 -9.25 -8.61 10.67
N ARG A 139 -10.58 -8.67 10.49
CA ARG A 139 -11.51 -9.15 11.53
C ARG A 139 -11.22 -10.60 11.90
N ALA A 140 -10.99 -11.48 10.92
CA ALA A 140 -10.63 -12.87 11.16
C ALA A 140 -9.32 -12.98 11.97
N PHE A 141 -8.26 -12.27 11.57
CA PHE A 141 -7.00 -12.24 12.32
C PHE A 141 -7.20 -11.72 13.74
N THR A 142 -7.97 -10.64 13.92
CA THR A 142 -8.22 -10.05 15.24
C THR A 142 -8.90 -11.04 16.18
N LEU A 143 -9.93 -11.75 15.69
CA LEU A 143 -10.62 -12.77 16.48
C LEU A 143 -9.72 -13.97 16.77
N THR A 144 -9.00 -14.47 15.76
CA THR A 144 -8.08 -15.60 15.93
C THR A 144 -6.98 -15.26 16.93
N THR A 145 -6.38 -14.07 16.85
CA THR A 145 -5.37 -13.61 17.81
C THR A 145 -5.97 -13.45 19.21
N ALA A 146 -7.17 -12.88 19.34
CA ALA A 146 -7.83 -12.75 20.64
C ALA A 146 -8.09 -14.12 21.29
N VAL A 147 -8.58 -15.10 20.52
CA VAL A 147 -8.78 -16.48 21.00
C VAL A 147 -7.45 -17.13 21.36
N GLY A 148 -6.43 -16.99 20.52
CA GLY A 148 -5.09 -17.54 20.80
C GLY A 148 -4.48 -16.98 22.08
N LEU A 149 -4.60 -15.66 22.32
CA LEU A 149 -4.16 -15.03 23.55
C LEU A 149 -5.00 -15.46 24.75
N TYR A 150 -6.31 -15.59 24.61
CA TYR A 150 -7.17 -16.12 25.66
C TYR A 150 -6.76 -17.54 26.09
N GLU A 151 -6.54 -18.43 25.12
CA GLU A 151 -6.06 -19.80 25.39
C GLU A 151 -4.67 -19.78 26.04
N PHE A 152 -3.77 -18.90 25.61
CA PHE A 152 -2.43 -18.77 26.17
C PHE A 152 -2.42 -18.25 27.61
N GLU A 153 -3.32 -17.32 27.94
CA GLU A 153 -3.47 -16.80 29.31
C GLU A 153 -4.19 -17.76 30.25
N THR A 154 -5.11 -18.59 29.73
CA THR A 154 -5.94 -19.48 30.57
C THR A 154 -5.37 -20.88 30.74
N ASN A 155 -4.76 -21.43 29.69
CA ASN A 155 -4.28 -22.82 29.66
C ASN A 155 -2.74 -22.94 29.61
N ASP A 156 -2.02 -21.82 29.46
CA ASP A 156 -0.55 -21.77 29.45
C ASP A 156 -0.03 -20.73 30.48
N VAL A 157 1.23 -20.33 30.35
CA VAL A 157 1.95 -19.52 31.34
C VAL A 157 1.68 -18.00 31.27
N GLY A 158 1.00 -17.53 30.22
CA GLY A 158 0.78 -16.11 29.94
C GLY A 158 1.91 -15.44 29.14
N VAL A 159 1.58 -14.35 28.45
CA VAL A 159 2.45 -13.67 27.47
C VAL A 159 3.70 -13.10 28.12
N THR A 160 3.58 -12.41 29.24
CA THR A 160 4.73 -11.75 29.89
C THR A 160 5.73 -12.75 30.46
N GLU A 161 5.25 -13.84 31.05
CA GLU A 161 6.11 -14.93 31.53
C GLU A 161 6.74 -15.71 30.36
N ALA A 162 5.99 -15.95 29.28
CA ALA A 162 6.54 -16.58 28.08
C ALA A 162 7.67 -15.75 27.46
N LEU A 163 7.48 -14.44 27.32
CA LEU A 163 8.51 -13.53 26.83
C LEU A 163 9.75 -13.54 27.71
N ARG A 164 9.57 -13.56 29.03
CA ARG A 164 10.67 -13.68 29.99
C ARG A 164 11.48 -14.96 29.77
N ARG A 165 10.81 -16.10 29.59
CA ARG A 165 11.47 -17.40 29.36
C ARG A 165 12.22 -17.42 28.03
N ILE A 166 11.63 -16.88 26.97
CA ILE A 166 12.26 -16.75 25.64
C ILE A 166 13.51 -15.88 25.73
N TRP A 167 13.48 -14.80 26.51
CA TRP A 167 14.62 -13.89 26.64
C TRP A 167 15.82 -14.52 27.37
N THR A 168 15.56 -15.46 28.28
CA THR A 168 16.60 -16.20 29.02
C THR A 168 17.04 -17.50 28.35
N ALA A 169 16.48 -17.83 27.17
CA ALA A 169 16.77 -19.06 26.43
C ALA A 169 18.13 -19.05 25.74
#